data_AF-A0A2P6G306-F1
#
_entry.id   AF-A0A2P6G306-F1
#
_cell.length_a   1.000
_cell.length_b   1.000
_cell.length_c   1.000
_cell.angle_alpha   90.00
_cell.angle_beta   90.00
_cell.angle_gamma   90.00
#
_symmetry.space_group_name_H-M   'P 1'
#
loop_
_entity.id
_entity.type
_entity.pdbx_description
1 polymer ?
#
loop_
_entity_poly.entity_id
_entity_poly.type
_entity_poly.pdbx_seq_one_letter_code
_entity_poly.pdbx_strand_id
1 'polypeptide(L)' 'MNNVALQAGISNPRNNLKKTYLVQVDSDPAESGLNYLREGVMLDDGKSLPLSFRIIQEPPFLWMRNPPISYRK' A
#
# COMPACT_ATOMS: atom_id res chain seq x y z
N MET A 1 8.11 29.05 -7.96
CA MET A 1 6.70 29.38 -8.20
C MET A 1 5.86 28.18 -7.79
N ASN A 2 5.07 28.26 -6.71
CA ASN A 2 4.23 27.16 -6.25
C ASN A 2 2.92 27.13 -7.06
N ASN A 3 2.60 25.99 -7.67
CA ASN A 3 1.34 25.80 -8.41
C ASN A 3 0.25 25.27 -7.46
N VAL A 4 -0.50 26.20 -6.87
CA VAL A 4 -1.56 25.92 -5.89
C VAL A 4 -2.66 25.04 -6.46
N ALA A 5 -2.98 25.18 -7.75
CA ALA A 5 -4.01 24.38 -8.43
C ALA A 5 -3.59 22.91 -8.58
N LEU A 6 -2.32 22.65 -8.93
CA LEU A 6 -1.77 21.29 -9.00
C LEU A 6 -1.81 20.62 -7.62
N GLN A 7 -1.42 21.35 -6.58
CA GLN A 7 -1.42 20.83 -5.22
C GLN A 7 -2.83 20.45 -4.75
N ALA A 8 -3.82 21.30 -5.03
CA ALA A 8 -5.23 21.02 -4.74
C ALA A 8 -5.75 19.81 -5.54
N GLY A 9 -5.31 19.66 -6.80
CA GLY A 9 -5.64 18.51 -7.65
C GLY A 9 -5.14 17.17 -7.09
N ILE A 10 -3.98 17.13 -6.44
CA ILE A 10 -3.40 15.88 -5.92
C ILE A 10 -3.82 15.61 -4.48
N SER A 11 -3.96 16.66 -3.65
CA SER A 11 -4.09 16.51 -2.20
C SER A 11 -5.54 16.49 -1.71
N ASN A 12 -6.51 16.96 -2.52
CA ASN A 12 -7.91 16.96 -2.11
C ASN A 12 -8.46 15.53 -2.06
N PRO A 13 -8.95 15.04 -0.90
CA PRO A 13 -9.49 13.68 -0.75
C PRO A 13 -10.64 13.37 -1.71
N ARG A 14 -11.40 14.40 -2.13
CA ARG A 14 -12.50 14.25 -3.10
C ARG A 14 -12.05 13.73 -4.46
N ASN A 15 -10.78 13.95 -4.82
CA ASN A 15 -10.26 13.53 -6.11
C ASN A 15 -9.93 12.03 -6.15
N ASN A 16 -9.89 11.35 -4.99
CA ASN A 16 -9.78 9.91 -4.83
C ASN A 16 -8.80 9.24 -5.82
N LEU A 17 -7.64 9.87 -6.00
CA LEU A 17 -6.67 9.43 -6.99
C LEU A 17 -6.13 8.07 -6.59
N LYS A 18 -6.22 7.11 -7.52
CA LYS A 18 -5.65 5.78 -7.32
C LYS A 18 -4.15 5.87 -7.14
N LYS A 19 -3.64 5.17 -6.14
CA LYS A 19 -2.21 5.07 -5.85
C LYS A 19 -1.79 3.61 -5.94
N THR A 20 -0.65 3.38 -6.58
CA THR A 20 -0.05 2.06 -6.72
C THR A 20 1.23 2.03 -5.91
N TYR A 21 1.39 1.00 -5.09
CA TYR A 21 2.52 0.86 -4.17
C TYR A 21 3.24 -0.47 -4.39
N LEU A 22 4.55 -0.45 -4.12
CA LEU A 22 5.34 -1.66 -3.90
C LEU A 22 5.43 -1.90 -2.39
N VAL A 23 5.12 -3.11 -1.96
CA VAL A 23 5.12 -3.52 -0.54
C VAL A 23 6.00 -4.76 -0.41
N GLN A 24 6.96 -4.69 0.50
CA GLN A 24 7.76 -5.84 0.91
C GLN A 24 7.26 -6.30 2.28
N VAL A 25 7.08 -7.61 2.42
CA VAL A 25 6.64 -8.29 3.66
C VAL A 25 7.72 -9.28 4.10
N ASP A 26 7.80 -9.55 5.40
CA ASP A 26 8.84 -10.42 5.96
C ASP A 26 8.65 -11.91 5.64
N SER A 27 7.44 -12.32 5.22
CA SER A 27 7.11 -13.73 4.96
C SER A 27 6.19 -13.87 3.76
N ASP A 28 6.23 -15.03 3.11
CA ASP A 28 5.32 -15.33 2.01
C ASP A 28 3.87 -15.29 2.52
N PRO A 29 3.03 -14.44 1.93
CA PRO A 29 1.67 -14.28 2.40
C PRO A 29 0.84 -15.52 2.05
N ALA A 30 0.18 -16.09 3.06
CA ALA A 30 -0.76 -17.18 2.86
C ALA A 30 -2.00 -16.71 2.07
N GLU A 31 -2.58 -17.58 1.25
CA GLU A 31 -3.74 -17.26 0.40
C GLU A 31 -4.94 -16.73 1.21
N SER A 32 -5.12 -17.19 2.45
CA SER A 32 -6.15 -16.68 3.37
C SER A 32 -5.95 -15.20 3.71
N GLY A 33 -4.71 -14.78 3.99
CA GLY A 33 -4.38 -13.38 4.23
C GLY A 33 -4.53 -12.52 2.96
N LEU A 34 -4.19 -13.09 1.80
CA LEU A 34 -4.39 -12.45 0.51
C LEU A 34 -5.88 -12.22 0.21
N ASN A 35 -6.74 -13.20 0.47
CA ASN A 35 -8.20 -13.06 0.32
C ASN A 35 -8.76 -11.98 1.25
N TYR A 36 -8.30 -11.94 2.51
CA TYR A 36 -8.72 -10.92 3.46
C TYR A 36 -8.41 -9.50 2.96
N LEU A 37 -7.23 -9.30 2.36
CA LEU A 37 -6.87 -8.02 1.74
C LEU A 37 -7.73 -7.68 0.51
N ARG A 38 -8.07 -8.68 -0.34
CA ARG A 38 -8.92 -8.47 -1.53
C ARG A 38 -10.32 -8.02 -1.15
N GLU A 39 -10.88 -8.55 -0.07
CA GLU A 39 -12.24 -8.24 0.38
C GLU A 39 -12.35 -6.91 1.16
N GLY A 40 -11.21 -6.31 1.49
CA GLY A 40 -11.11 -5.16 2.35
C GLY A 40 -11.09 -5.56 3.82
N VAL A 41 -10.16 -5.00 4.57
CA VAL A 41 -9.91 -5.34 5.98
C VAL A 41 -10.58 -4.33 6.90
N MET A 42 -10.98 -4.78 8.09
CA MET A 42 -11.43 -3.85 9.13
C MET A 42 -10.22 -3.18 9.78
N LEU A 43 -10.21 -1.85 9.74
CA LEU A 43 -9.28 -0.97 10.44
C LEU A 43 -10.03 -0.21 11.55
N ASP A 44 -9.30 0.46 12.43
CA ASP A 44 -9.89 1.24 13.53
C ASP A 44 -10.81 2.37 13.04
N ASP A 45 -10.59 2.87 11.81
CA ASP A 45 -11.38 3.93 11.17
C ASP A 45 -12.43 3.40 10.16
N GLY A 46 -12.58 2.08 10.06
CA GLY A 46 -13.62 1.43 9.26
C GLY A 46 -13.10 0.37 8.31
N LYS A 47 -13.99 -0.12 7.44
CA LYS A 47 -13.62 -1.13 6.44
C LYS A 47 -12.86 -0.48 5.29
N SER A 48 -11.67 -1.00 4.97
CA SER A 48 -10.94 -0.58 3.78
C SER A 48 -11.72 -0.95 2.52
N LEU A 49 -11.50 -0.21 1.43
CA LEU A 49 -11.99 -0.62 0.13
C LEU A 49 -11.28 -1.90 -0.33
N PRO A 50 -11.96 -2.77 -1.12
CA PRO A 50 -11.32 -3.87 -1.84
C PRO A 50 -10.13 -3.37 -2.65
N LEU A 51 -9.05 -4.15 -2.67
CA LEU A 51 -7.83 -3.78 -3.39
C LEU A 51 -7.33 -4.91 -4.29
N SER A 52 -6.76 -4.53 -5.43
CA SER A 52 -6.09 -5.45 -6.35
C SER A 52 -4.58 -5.38 -6.14
N PHE A 53 -3.93 -6.54 -6.09
CA PHE A 53 -2.48 -6.65 -5.98
C PHE A 53 -1.99 -7.85 -6.80
N ARG A 54 -0.67 -7.87 -7.04
CA ARG A 54 0.03 -9.01 -7.61
C ARG A 54 1.34 -9.21 -6.87
N ILE A 55 1.71 -10.47 -6.64
CA ILE A 55 3.04 -10.81 -6.15
C ILE A 55 4.00 -10.64 -7.32
N ILE A 56 5.08 -9.91 -7.11
CA ILE A 56 6.14 -9.71 -8.10
C ILE A 56 7.47 -10.17 -7.49
N GLN A 57 8.43 -10.49 -8.36
CA GLN A 57 9.81 -10.67 -7.91
C GLN A 57 10.37 -9.34 -7.40
N GLU A 58 11.32 -9.42 -6.48
CA GLU A 58 11.98 -8.24 -5.92
C GLU A 58 12.61 -7.40 -7.04
N PRO A 59 12.23 -6.11 -7.16
CA PRO A 59 12.75 -5.28 -8.23
C PRO A 59 14.22 -4.88 -7.95
N PRO A 60 15.07 -4.81 -8.99
CA PRO A 60 16.51 -4.58 -8.82
C PRO A 60 16.86 -3.18 -8.30
N PHE A 61 15.92 -2.24 -8.37
CA PHE A 61 16.10 -0.86 -7.89
C PHE A 61 15.71 -0.68 -6.42
N LEU A 62 15.26 -1.75 -5.74
CA LEU A 62 14.90 -1.67 -4.33
C LEU A 62 16.16 -1.52 -3.47
N TRP A 63 16.12 -0.60 -2.51
CA TRP A 63 17.24 -0.40 -1.60
C TRP A 63 17.29 -1.53 -0.56
N MET A 64 18.50 -1.93 -0.14
CA MET A 64 18.67 -2.92 0.92
C MET A 64 18.06 -2.43 2.24
N ARG A 65 17.34 -3.30 2.94
CA ARG A 65 16.75 -3.02 4.26
C ARG A 65 17.64 -3.63 5.34
N ASN A 66 18.18 -2.78 6.22
CA ASN A 66 18.83 -3.20 7.47
C ASN A 66 18.43 -2.23 8.59
N PRO A 67 17.64 -2.64 9.60
CA PRO A 67 17.11 -4.00 9.83
C PRO A 67 15.99 -4.40 8.85
N PRO A 68 15.61 -5.70 8.79
CA PRO A 68 14.39 -6.14 8.09
C PRO A 68 13.14 -5.45 8.65
N ILE A 69 11.99 -5.59 7.98
CA ILE A 69 10.73 -4.87 8.26
C ILE A 69 10.06 -5.45 9.51
N SER A 70 10.75 -5.48 10.64
CA SER A 70 10.23 -6.04 11.89
C SER A 70 9.01 -5.25 12.37
N TYR A 71 7.85 -5.90 12.32
CA TYR A 71 6.76 -5.60 13.23
C TYR A 71 7.01 -6.35 14.54
N ARG A 72 7.44 -5.64 15.59
CA ARG A 72 7.43 -6.17 16.96
C ARG A 72 6.67 -5.23 17.89
N LYS A 73 5.47 -5.66 18.29
CA LYS A 73 4.91 -5.51 19.64
C LYS A 73 4.08 -6.75 19.96
#